data_AF-A0A3N5WRA9-F1
#
_entry.id   AF-A0A3N5WRA9-F1
#
_cell.length_a   1.000
_cell.length_b   1.000
_cell.length_c   1.000
_cell.angle_alpha   90.00
_cell.angle_beta   90.00
_cell.angle_gamma   90.00
#
_symmetry.space_group_name_H-M   'P 1'
#
loop_
_entity.id
_entity.type
_entity.pdbx_description
1 polymer ?
#
loop_
_entity_poly.entity_id
_entity_poly.type
_entity_poly.pdbx_seq_one_letter_code
_entity_poly.pdbx_strand_id
1 'polypeptide(L)'
;MKRRGPGLDTSVVLRLLTGEPEHQAQRAARFFETQVAKGFFPCVSDQVISEAYFALCYHYKVPKSEALRVLGAFVNGGEVVCLGVSGEILKQPDLGRAKPGFIDQV
;
A
#
# COMPACT_ATOMS: atom_id res chain seq x y z
N MET A 1 8.27 -5.34 -19.29
CA MET A 1 8.56 -5.41 -17.83
C MET A 1 8.53 -3.99 -17.28
N LYS A 2 7.76 -3.70 -16.21
CA LYS A 2 7.72 -2.35 -15.62
C LYS A 2 9.10 -2.01 -15.06
N ARG A 3 9.61 -0.81 -15.32
CA ARG A 3 10.87 -0.34 -14.71
C ARG A 3 10.59 -0.06 -13.23
N ARG A 4 11.20 -0.86 -12.36
CA ARG A 4 11.08 -0.70 -10.91
C ARG A 4 11.63 0.66 -10.50
N GLY A 5 10.85 1.38 -9.72
CA GLY A 5 11.19 2.63 -9.07
C GLY A 5 11.63 2.41 -7.62
N PRO A 6 11.74 3.50 -6.85
CA PRO A 6 12.15 3.45 -5.45
C PRO A 6 11.16 2.64 -4.61
N GLY A 7 11.65 2.06 -3.51
CA GLY A 7 10.80 1.47 -2.49
C GLY A 7 10.05 2.57 -1.72
N LEU A 8 8.76 2.37 -1.46
CA LEU A 8 7.99 3.24 -0.60
C LEU A 8 8.08 2.74 0.85
N ASP A 9 8.29 3.68 1.75
CA ASP A 9 8.16 3.45 3.19
C ASP A 9 6.68 3.49 3.62
N THR A 10 6.37 2.87 4.77
CA THR A 10 5.04 2.86 5.38
C THR A 10 4.46 4.25 5.55
N SER A 11 5.28 5.22 5.96
CA SER A 11 4.82 6.60 6.11
C SER A 11 4.31 7.18 4.79
N VAL A 12 5.01 6.95 3.68
CA VAL A 12 4.62 7.44 2.35
C VAL A 12 3.33 6.77 1.89
N VAL A 13 3.20 5.44 2.06
CA VAL A 13 1.97 4.71 1.74
C VAL A 13 0.79 5.28 2.53
N LEU A 14 0.96 5.52 3.83
CA LEU A 14 -0.10 6.12 4.65
C LEU A 14 -0.50 7.50 4.13
N ARG A 15 0.44 8.36 3.73
CA ARG A 15 0.08 9.69 3.22
C ARG A 15 -0.69 9.63 1.91
N LEU A 16 -0.38 8.68 1.04
CA LEU A 16 -1.12 8.45 -0.19
C LEU A 16 -2.54 7.93 0.07
N LEU A 17 -2.73 7.11 1.10
CA LEU A 17 -4.03 6.50 1.43
C LEU A 17 -4.93 7.38 2.29
N THR A 18 -4.36 8.13 3.23
CA THR A 18 -5.14 8.90 4.21
C THR A 18 -5.26 10.38 3.87
N GLY A 19 -4.34 10.93 3.08
CA GLY A 19 -4.24 12.38 2.89
C GLY A 19 -3.66 13.13 4.09
N GLU A 20 -3.21 12.44 5.15
CA GLU A 20 -2.89 13.07 6.44
C GLU A 20 -1.45 12.80 6.92
N PRO A 21 -0.73 13.82 7.42
CA PRO A 21 -1.08 15.24 7.37
C PRO A 21 -0.96 15.82 5.95
N GLU A 22 -1.84 16.76 5.60
CA GLU A 22 -2.03 17.25 4.22
C GLU A 22 -0.72 17.65 3.52
N HIS A 23 0.13 18.45 4.17
CA HIS A 23 1.40 18.89 3.58
C HIS A 23 2.34 17.72 3.22
N GLN A 24 2.29 16.61 3.96
CA GLN A 24 3.08 15.41 3.65
C GLN A 24 2.41 14.57 2.58
N ALA A 25 1.08 14.50 2.56
CA ALA A 25 0.34 13.84 1.50
C ALA A 25 0.55 14.48 0.13
N GLN A 26 0.52 15.81 0.05
CA GLN A 26 0.83 16.54 -1.18
C GLN A 26 2.26 16.25 -1.66
N ARG A 27 3.23 16.15 -0.75
CA ARG A 27 4.62 15.81 -1.09
C ARG A 27 4.75 14.35 -1.55
N ALA A 28 4.08 13.42 -0.89
CA ALA A 28 4.06 12.01 -1.25
C ALA A 28 3.42 11.80 -2.64
N ALA A 29 2.28 12.44 -2.90
CA ALA A 29 1.60 12.41 -4.19
C ALA A 29 2.49 12.97 -5.31
N ARG A 30 3.07 14.16 -5.12
CA ARG A 30 3.98 14.76 -6.10
C ARG A 30 5.19 13.86 -6.37
N PHE A 31 5.77 13.26 -5.34
CA PHE A 31 6.86 12.30 -5.50
C PHE A 31 6.42 11.09 -6.33
N PHE A 32 5.28 10.47 -6.00
CA PHE A 32 4.73 9.33 -6.71
C PHE A 32 4.48 9.64 -8.19
N GLU A 33 3.75 10.73 -8.48
CA GLU A 33 3.46 11.21 -9.82
C GLU A 33 4.74 11.47 -10.63
N THR A 34 5.76 12.06 -9.99
CA THR A 34 7.05 12.31 -10.65
C THR A 34 7.74 11.02 -11.07
N GLN A 35 7.65 9.96 -10.25
CA GLN A 35 8.25 8.67 -10.59
C GLN A 35 7.49 7.98 -11.71
N VAL A 36 6.16 7.97 -11.65
CA VAL A 36 5.29 7.40 -12.68
C VAL A 36 5.49 8.13 -14.01
N ALA A 37 5.54 9.46 -14.02
CA ALA A 37 5.81 10.27 -15.21
C ALA A 37 7.17 9.98 -15.85
N LYS A 38 8.17 9.58 -15.07
CA LYS A 38 9.50 9.14 -15.56
C LYS A 38 9.49 7.66 -16.04
N GLY A 39 8.36 6.99 -16.00
CA GLY A 39 8.21 5.58 -16.36
C GLY A 39 8.73 4.61 -15.29
N PHE A 40 8.94 5.07 -14.06
CA PHE A 40 9.31 4.23 -12.92
C PHE A 40 8.08 3.92 -12.06
N PHE A 41 7.94 2.65 -11.69
CA PHE A 41 6.84 2.18 -10.85
C PHE A 41 7.36 1.92 -9.44
N PRO A 42 6.99 2.74 -8.44
CA PRO A 42 7.43 2.54 -7.06
C PRO A 42 7.12 1.12 -6.55
N CYS A 43 7.97 0.61 -5.68
CA CYS A 43 7.85 -0.75 -5.15
C CYS A 43 7.40 -0.74 -3.69
N VAL A 44 6.67 -1.77 -3.27
CA VAL A 44 6.29 -1.96 -1.86
C VAL A 44 6.57 -3.40 -1.44
N SER A 45 7.05 -3.58 -0.21
CA SER A 45 7.28 -4.90 0.39
C SER A 45 6.04 -5.36 1.15
N ASP A 46 5.97 -6.67 1.42
CA ASP A 46 4.94 -7.25 2.29
C ASP A 46 4.98 -6.66 3.71
N GLN A 47 6.17 -6.33 4.21
CA GLN A 47 6.34 -5.65 5.49
C GLN A 47 5.66 -4.28 5.50
N VAL A 48 5.89 -3.45 4.48
CA VAL A 48 5.28 -2.12 4.36
C VAL A 48 3.75 -2.20 4.26
N ILE A 49 3.23 -3.21 3.54
CA ILE A 49 1.79 -3.45 3.45
C ILE A 49 1.21 -3.85 4.82
N SER A 50 1.90 -4.73 5.55
CA SER A 50 1.51 -5.16 6.90
C SER A 50 1.48 -3.96 7.86
N GLU A 51 2.54 -3.17 7.91
CA GLU A 51 2.63 -1.99 8.77
C GLU A 51 1.55 -0.96 8.43
N ALA A 52 1.30 -0.69 7.14
CA ALA A 52 0.23 0.20 6.70
C ALA A 52 -1.15 -0.32 7.11
N TYR A 53 -1.41 -1.62 6.98
CA TYR A 53 -2.66 -2.25 7.44
C TYR A 53 -2.88 -2.04 8.95
N PHE A 54 -1.86 -2.32 9.77
CA PHE A 54 -1.94 -2.13 11.21
C PHE A 54 -2.11 -0.65 11.58
N ALA A 55 -1.37 0.26 10.94
CA ALA A 55 -1.53 1.69 11.18
C ALA A 55 -2.94 2.19 10.80
N LEU A 56 -3.48 1.78 9.65
CA LEU A 56 -4.84 2.12 9.23
C LEU A 56 -5.87 1.67 10.28
N CYS A 57 -5.80 0.41 10.72
CA CYS A 57 -6.77 -0.14 11.66
C CYS A 57 -6.64 0.44 13.07
N TYR A 58 -5.43 0.52 13.61
CA TYR A 58 -5.22 0.82 15.03
C TYR A 58 -4.91 2.28 15.32
N HIS A 59 -4.21 2.98 14.42
CA HIS A 59 -3.89 4.39 14.59
C HIS A 59 -4.95 5.29 13.95
N TYR A 60 -5.28 5.05 12.68
CA TYR A 60 -6.27 5.84 11.93
C TYR A 60 -7.72 5.38 12.12
N LYS A 61 -7.95 4.30 12.87
CA LYS A 61 -9.28 3.74 13.18
C LYS A 61 -10.12 3.41 11.94
N VAL A 62 -9.47 3.16 10.81
CA VAL A 62 -10.12 2.73 9.57
C VAL A 62 -10.70 1.32 9.80
N PRO A 63 -11.98 1.07 9.46
CA PRO A 63 -12.55 -0.26 9.56
C PRO A 63 -11.71 -1.27 8.77
N LYS A 64 -11.51 -2.46 9.34
CA LYS A 64 -10.65 -3.50 8.73
C LYS A 64 -10.99 -3.79 7.26
N SER A 65 -12.27 -3.92 6.93
CA SER A 65 -12.73 -4.16 5.56
C SER A 65 -12.32 -3.03 4.62
N GLU A 66 -12.40 -1.80 5.09
CA GLU A 66 -12.01 -0.62 4.34
C GLU A 66 -10.49 -0.53 4.17
N ALA A 67 -9.72 -0.82 5.23
CA ALA A 67 -8.26 -0.86 5.17
C ALA A 67 -7.76 -1.88 4.13
N LEU A 68 -8.34 -3.07 4.10
CA LEU A 68 -8.03 -4.11 3.11
C LEU A 68 -8.41 -3.69 1.70
N ARG A 69 -9.57 -3.05 1.53
CA ARG A 69 -10.05 -2.56 0.23
C ARG A 69 -9.10 -1.51 -0.35
N VAL A 70 -8.71 -0.51 0.44
CA VAL A 70 -7.84 0.59 -0.04
C VAL A 70 -6.41 0.11 -0.29
N LEU A 71 -5.87 -0.79 0.54
CA LEU A 71 -4.56 -1.42 0.29
C LEU A 71 -4.59 -2.28 -0.96
N GLY A 72 -5.66 -3.06 -1.15
CA GLY A 72 -5.87 -3.85 -2.36
C GLY A 72 -5.91 -2.99 -3.62
N ALA A 73 -6.65 -1.88 -3.58
CA ALA A 73 -6.70 -0.93 -4.70
C ALA A 73 -5.32 -0.31 -4.98
N PHE A 74 -4.57 0.04 -3.94
CA PHE A 74 -3.23 0.62 -4.07
C PHE A 74 -2.23 -0.33 -4.73
N VAL A 75 -2.15 -1.59 -4.31
CA VAL A 75 -1.17 -2.53 -4.87
C VAL A 75 -1.60 -3.17 -6.18
N ASN A 76 -2.92 -3.26 -6.44
CA ASN A 76 -3.46 -3.87 -7.65
C ASN A 76 -3.88 -2.86 -8.73
N GLY A 77 -3.81 -1.55 -8.44
CA GLY A 77 -4.16 -0.46 -9.37
C GLY A 77 -3.18 -0.28 -10.54
N GLY A 78 -2.03 -0.98 -10.52
CA GLY A 78 -1.10 -1.04 -11.64
C GLY A 78 -0.01 0.04 -11.65
N GLU A 79 -0.02 1.01 -10.73
CA GLU A 79 1.03 2.03 -10.64
C GLU A 79 2.11 1.69 -9.59
N VAL A 80 1.90 0.61 -8.84
CA VAL A 80 2.82 0.08 -7.83
C VAL A 80 3.26 -1.34 -8.19
N VAL A 81 4.50 -1.70 -7.86
CA VAL A 81 5.00 -3.08 -7.90
C VAL A 81 5.02 -3.65 -6.48
N CYS A 82 4.14 -4.62 -6.20
CA CYS A 82 4.22 -5.42 -4.98
C CYS A 82 5.33 -6.46 -5.11
N LEU A 83 6.29 -6.47 -4.19
CA LEU A 83 7.49 -7.33 -4.26
C LEU A 83 7.29 -8.72 -3.64
N GLY A 84 6.17 -8.97 -2.97
CA GLY A 84 5.86 -10.24 -2.32
C GLY A 84 4.41 -10.69 -2.52
N VAL A 85 3.91 -11.52 -1.61
CA VAL A 85 2.64 -12.25 -1.76
C VAL A 85 1.41 -11.42 -1.40
N SER A 86 1.58 -10.28 -0.72
CA SER A 86 0.47 -9.46 -0.24
C SER A 86 -0.46 -8.99 -1.35
N GLY A 87 0.08 -8.74 -2.55
CA GLY A 87 -0.73 -8.37 -3.72
C GLY A 87 -1.78 -9.44 -4.08
N GLU A 88 -1.41 -10.72 -4.04
CA GLU A 88 -2.33 -11.83 -4.29
C GLU A 88 -3.26 -12.09 -3.10
N ILE A 89 -2.74 -11.98 -1.88
CA ILE A 89 -3.56 -12.09 -0.66
C ILE A 89 -4.69 -11.06 -0.69
N LEU A 90 -4.39 -9.80 -1.02
CA LEU A 90 -5.35 -8.71 -1.07
C LEU A 90 -6.40 -8.84 -2.20
N LYS A 91 -6.25 -9.80 -3.12
CA LYS A 91 -7.29 -10.13 -4.12
C LYS A 91 -8.27 -11.19 -3.62
N GLN A 92 -7.97 -11.87 -2.52
CA GLN A 92 -8.82 -12.95 -2.02
C GLN A 92 -10.16 -12.39 -1.51
N PRO A 93 -11.28 -13.10 -1.74
CA PRO A 93 -12.57 -12.72 -1.18
C PRO A 93 -12.58 -12.86 0.35
N ASP A 94 -13.48 -12.12 1.01
CA ASP A 94 -13.82 -12.28 2.43
C ASP A 94 -12.69 -12.09 3.47
N LEU A 95 -11.56 -11.45 3.10
CA LEU A 95 -10.45 -11.13 4.02
C LEU A 95 -10.86 -10.34 5.26
N GLY A 96 -11.96 -9.57 5.18
CA GLY A 96 -12.53 -8.85 6.31
C GLY A 96 -12.85 -9.75 7.52
N ARG A 97 -13.16 -11.03 7.27
CA ARG A 97 -13.45 -12.04 8.30
C ARG A 97 -12.24 -12.91 8.67
N ALA A 98 -11.22 -12.97 7.82
CA ALA A 98 -10.00 -13.77 8.03
C ALA A 98 -8.94 -13.06 8.87
N LYS A 99 -7.87 -13.74 9.31
CA LYS A 99 -6.63 -13.09 9.79
C LYS A 99 -5.65 -13.04 8.62
N PRO A 100 -5.58 -11.96 7.84
CA PRO A 100 -4.64 -11.91 6.71
C PRO A 100 -3.21 -11.90 7.27
N GLY A 101 -2.49 -13.01 7.07
CA GLY A 101 -1.05 -13.05 7.33
C GLY A 101 -0.33 -12.48 6.12
N PHE A 102 0.30 -11.31 6.24
CA PHE A 102 1.05 -10.72 5.13
C PHE A 102 2.52 -11.16 5.08
N ILE A 103 3.04 -11.71 6.19
CA ILE A 103 4.47 -12.00 6.37
C ILE A 103 4.73 -13.51 6.53
N ASP A 104 3.88 -14.23 7.28
CA ASP A 104 4.15 -15.61 7.72
C ASP A 104 3.35 -16.69 6.95
N GLN A 105 3.16 -16.54 5.63
CA GLN A 105 2.37 -17.50 4.82
C GLN A 105 3.21 -18.61 4.15
N VAL A 106 4.45 -18.84 4.60
CA VAL A 106 5.36 -19.84 4.02
C VAL A 106 5.23 -21.21 4.68
#